data_AF-A0A1H9WTA6-F1
#
_entry.id   AF-A0A1H9WTA6-F1
#
_cell.length_a   1.000
_cell.length_b   1.000
_cell.length_c   1.000
_cell.angle_alpha   90.00
_cell.angle_beta   90.00
_cell.angle_gamma   90.00
#
_symmetry.space_group_name_H-M   'P 1'
#
loop_
_entity.id
_entity.type
_entity.pdbx_description
1 polymer ?
#
loop_
_entity_poly.entity_id
_entity_poly.type
_entity_poly.pdbx_seq_one_letter_code
_entity_poly.pdbx_strand_id
1 'polypeptide(L)'
;SLTTSGDTSPASGLAVDRFPAPGGTSYDYRRSITVTADVASNIRNGKAVLVVHGIDPNRSGAYDGSAPSDLDPSLPLEATSPAACGSFRTWQGGLLGLDLGIDVGLGLGRR
;
A
#
# COMPACT_ATOMS: atom_id res chain seq x y z
N SER A 1 -0.82 3.02 -8.02
CA SER A 1 0.29 2.46 -7.24
C SER A 1 0.94 3.55 -6.39
N LEU A 2 1.47 3.23 -5.21
CA LEU A 2 2.22 4.14 -4.34
C LEU A 2 3.74 3.98 -4.53
N THR A 3 4.19 3.91 -5.79
CA THR A 3 5.61 3.94 -6.13
C THR A 3 6.23 5.29 -5.79
N THR A 4 7.52 5.28 -5.45
CA THR A 4 8.30 6.48 -5.11
C THR A 4 8.49 7.44 -6.30
N SER A 5 8.31 6.95 -7.53
CA SER A 5 8.41 7.72 -8.77
C SER A 5 7.54 7.12 -9.90
N GLY A 6 7.51 7.76 -11.07
CA GLY A 6 6.79 7.29 -12.28
C GLY A 6 5.29 7.60 -12.27
N ASP A 7 4.47 6.91 -13.06
CA ASP A 7 3.02 7.17 -13.13
C ASP A 7 2.20 6.36 -12.09
N THR A 8 0.87 6.38 -12.21
CA THR A 8 -0.06 5.53 -11.46
C THR A 8 -0.87 4.58 -12.36
N SER A 9 -0.36 4.27 -13.55
CA SER A 9 -0.99 3.34 -14.50
C SER A 9 -0.99 1.90 -13.94
N PRO A 10 -1.75 0.96 -14.56
CA PRO A 10 -1.72 -0.45 -14.18
C PRO A 10 -0.33 -1.08 -14.20
N ALA A 11 0.55 -0.66 -15.11
CA ALA A 11 1.94 -1.14 -15.17
C ALA A 11 2.74 -0.80 -13.90
N SER A 12 2.39 0.29 -13.22
CA SER A 12 2.98 0.65 -11.93
C SER A 12 2.53 -0.24 -10.77
N GLY A 13 1.51 -1.10 -10.96
CA GLY A 13 0.99 -2.00 -9.93
C GLY A 13 1.94 -3.13 -9.55
N LEU A 14 2.75 -3.61 -10.49
CA LEU A 14 3.73 -4.69 -10.28
C LEU A 14 5.18 -4.23 -10.47
N ALA A 15 5.42 -2.92 -10.54
CA ALA A 15 6.76 -2.36 -10.64
C ALA A 15 7.47 -2.39 -9.27
N VAL A 16 7.70 -3.60 -8.73
CA VAL A 16 8.17 -3.86 -7.36
C VAL A 16 9.42 -3.06 -6.99
N ASP A 17 10.34 -2.86 -7.93
CA ASP A 17 11.59 -2.10 -7.72
C ASP A 17 11.36 -0.61 -7.45
N ARG A 18 10.17 -0.08 -7.73
CA ARG A 18 9.80 1.32 -7.45
C ARG A 18 8.97 1.48 -6.17
N PHE A 19 8.60 0.40 -5.50
CA PHE A 19 7.91 0.48 -4.20
C PHE A 19 8.89 0.79 -3.07
N PRO A 20 8.44 1.43 -1.98
CA PRO A 20 9.26 1.61 -0.81
C PRO A 20 9.53 0.26 -0.11
N ALA A 21 10.79 0.02 0.25
CA ALA A 21 11.23 -1.15 1.04
C ALA A 21 11.97 -0.67 2.30
N PRO A 22 11.25 -0.21 3.34
CA PRO A 22 11.86 0.25 4.57
C PRO A 22 12.52 -0.90 5.34
N GLY A 23 13.74 -0.71 5.82
CA GLY A 23 14.43 -1.67 6.70
C GLY A 23 13.97 -1.63 8.17
N GLY A 24 12.87 -0.92 8.48
CA GLY A 24 12.39 -0.67 9.84
C GLY A 24 10.88 -0.87 9.97
N THR A 25 10.36 -0.68 11.18
CA THR A 25 8.94 -0.95 11.51
C THR A 25 7.98 0.16 11.10
N SER A 26 8.48 1.27 10.53
CA SER A 26 7.71 2.44 10.12
C SER A 26 8.30 3.08 8.88
N TYR A 27 7.44 3.67 8.05
CA TYR A 27 7.84 4.40 6.85
C TYR A 27 6.87 5.52 6.52
N ASP A 28 7.40 6.70 6.26
CA ASP A 28 6.63 7.86 5.82
C ASP A 28 6.67 7.98 4.30
N TYR A 29 5.49 7.92 3.68
CA TYR A 29 5.32 8.09 2.24
C TYR A 29 4.64 9.42 1.93
N ARG A 30 5.23 10.20 1.01
CA ARG A 30 4.63 11.44 0.53
C ARG A 30 4.82 11.60 -0.97
N ARG A 31 3.72 11.81 -1.70
CA ARG A 31 3.72 12.10 -3.13
C ARG A 31 2.49 12.88 -3.55
N SER A 32 2.63 13.76 -4.54
CA SER A 32 1.51 14.42 -5.22
C SER A 32 1.13 13.65 -6.49
N ILE A 33 -0.15 13.32 -6.63
CA ILE A 33 -0.71 12.57 -7.77
C ILE A 33 -1.92 13.33 -8.28
N THR A 34 -1.95 13.61 -9.58
CA THR A 34 -3.12 14.19 -10.25
C THR A 34 -4.13 13.08 -10.55
N VAL A 35 -5.37 13.27 -10.14
CA VAL A 35 -6.48 12.34 -10.37
C VAL A 35 -7.68 13.09 -10.96
N THR A 36 -8.63 12.34 -11.52
CA THR A 36 -9.90 12.93 -11.98
C THR A 36 -10.75 13.42 -10.81
N ALA A 37 -11.69 14.33 -11.10
CA ALA A 37 -12.59 14.88 -10.09
C ALA A 37 -13.39 13.78 -9.34
N ASP A 38 -13.84 12.75 -10.06
CA ASP A 38 -14.58 11.63 -9.49
C ASP A 38 -13.73 10.77 -8.55
N VAL A 39 -12.47 10.50 -8.91
CA VAL A 39 -11.53 9.79 -8.03
C VAL A 39 -11.27 10.61 -6.76
N ALA A 40 -11.02 11.91 -6.90
CA ALA A 40 -10.84 12.80 -5.75
C ALA A 40 -12.08 12.84 -4.85
N SER A 41 -13.28 12.83 -5.44
CA SER A 41 -14.55 12.75 -4.70
C SER A 41 -14.70 11.44 -3.95
N ASN A 42 -14.39 10.30 -4.58
CA ASN A 42 -14.46 8.99 -3.94
C ASN A 42 -13.49 8.88 -2.74
N ILE A 43 -12.27 9.41 -2.88
CA ILE A 43 -11.29 9.45 -1.78
C ILE A 43 -11.83 10.27 -0.60
N ARG A 44 -12.33 11.48 -0.85
CA ARG A 44 -12.90 12.35 0.20
C ARG A 44 -14.13 11.75 0.89
N ASN A 45 -14.89 10.92 0.18
CA ASN A 45 -16.08 10.26 0.70
C ASN A 45 -15.78 8.87 1.31
N GLY A 46 -14.52 8.58 1.67
CA GLY A 46 -14.15 7.36 2.40
C GLY A 46 -14.26 6.06 1.59
N LYS A 47 -14.21 6.15 0.26
CA LYS A 47 -14.30 4.97 -0.63
C LYS A 47 -12.93 4.42 -1.06
N ALA A 48 -11.84 5.04 -0.62
CA ALA A 48 -10.50 4.57 -0.94
C ALA A 48 -10.11 3.38 -0.05
N VAL A 49 -9.26 2.50 -0.57
CA VAL A 49 -8.66 1.37 0.14
C VAL A 49 -7.15 1.41 -0.10
N LEU A 50 -6.37 1.16 0.94
CA LEU A 50 -4.93 0.90 0.84
C LEU A 50 -4.70 -0.60 1.00
N VAL A 51 -3.94 -1.18 0.09
CA VAL A 51 -3.44 -2.55 0.18
C VAL A 51 -1.92 -2.49 0.24
N VAL A 52 -1.35 -3.05 1.31
CA VAL A 52 0.09 -3.20 1.48
C VAL A 52 0.44 -4.62 1.08
N HIS A 53 1.34 -4.76 0.12
CA HIS A 53 1.88 -6.04 -0.33
C HIS A 53 3.30 -6.21 0.22
N GLY A 54 3.82 -7.44 0.14
CA GLY A 54 5.12 -7.79 0.67
C GLY A 54 4.98 -8.49 2.01
N ILE A 55 5.14 -9.81 2.01
CA ILE A 55 5.24 -10.62 3.23
C ILE A 55 6.59 -11.35 3.21
N ASP A 56 7.21 -11.47 4.37
CA ASP A 56 8.44 -12.24 4.58
C ASP A 56 8.16 -13.36 5.60
N PRO A 57 7.49 -14.46 5.19
CA PRO A 57 7.16 -15.55 6.08
C PRO A 57 8.40 -16.38 6.48
N ASN A 58 9.42 -16.40 5.63
CA ASN A 58 10.64 -17.17 5.82
C ASN A 58 11.68 -16.45 6.72
N ARG A 59 11.50 -15.13 6.92
CA ARG A 59 12.32 -14.23 7.75
C ARG A 59 13.75 -14.05 7.22
N SER A 60 13.94 -14.11 5.91
CA SER A 60 15.24 -13.86 5.26
C SER A 60 15.60 -12.37 5.24
N GLY A 61 14.61 -11.48 5.42
CA GLY A 61 14.76 -10.04 5.23
C GLY A 61 14.75 -9.62 3.76
N ALA A 62 14.42 -10.54 2.85
CA ALA A 62 14.26 -10.28 1.42
C ALA A 62 12.98 -10.94 0.90
N TYR A 63 12.51 -10.51 -0.28
CA TYR A 63 11.51 -11.26 -1.03
C TYR A 63 12.24 -12.25 -1.93
N ASP A 64 12.70 -13.36 -1.38
CA ASP A 64 13.59 -14.34 -2.03
C ASP A 64 13.02 -15.76 -2.06
N GLY A 65 11.77 -15.93 -1.63
CA GLY A 65 11.05 -17.19 -1.70
C GLY A 65 10.98 -17.76 -3.12
N SER A 66 11.12 -19.08 -3.23
CA SER A 66 11.15 -19.78 -4.53
C SER A 66 9.79 -19.92 -5.21
N ALA A 67 8.70 -19.63 -4.50
CA ALA A 67 7.36 -19.69 -5.06
C ALA A 67 7.13 -18.47 -5.97
N PRO A 68 6.75 -18.65 -7.25
CA PRO A 68 6.46 -17.54 -8.14
C PRO A 68 5.12 -16.88 -7.79
N SER A 69 4.97 -15.60 -8.13
CA SER A 69 3.68 -14.90 -8.04
C SER A 69 2.70 -15.39 -9.10
N ASP A 70 1.42 -15.49 -8.72
CA ASP A 70 0.30 -15.71 -9.65
C ASP A 70 0.02 -14.50 -10.55
N LEU A 71 0.50 -13.29 -10.17
CA LEU A 71 0.32 -12.07 -10.94
C LEU A 71 1.40 -11.88 -12.00
N ASP A 72 2.64 -12.24 -11.67
CA ASP A 72 3.80 -12.20 -12.56
C ASP A 72 4.83 -13.26 -12.15
N PRO A 73 4.99 -14.36 -12.92
CA PRO A 73 5.90 -15.45 -12.57
C PRO A 73 7.38 -15.05 -12.47
N SER A 74 7.77 -13.87 -12.96
CA SER A 74 9.13 -13.34 -12.77
C SER A 74 9.38 -12.77 -11.37
N LEU A 75 8.31 -12.55 -10.60
CA LEU A 75 8.36 -12.02 -9.24
C LEU A 75 8.15 -13.14 -8.20
N PRO A 76 8.82 -13.05 -7.04
CA PRO A 76 8.51 -13.89 -5.89
C PRO A 76 7.09 -13.66 -5.39
N LEU A 77 6.43 -14.74 -4.96
CA LEU A 77 5.10 -14.68 -4.31
C LEU A 77 5.11 -13.73 -3.11
N GLU A 78 6.20 -13.72 -2.36
CA GLU A 78 6.44 -12.86 -1.20
C GLU A 78 6.31 -11.37 -1.54
N ALA A 79 6.82 -10.92 -2.68
CA ALA A 79 6.80 -9.52 -3.09
C ALA A 79 5.39 -9.02 -3.48
N THR A 80 4.51 -9.93 -3.88
CA THR A 80 3.20 -9.60 -4.46
C THR A 80 2.03 -10.03 -3.60
N SER A 81 2.26 -10.84 -2.57
CA SER A 81 1.20 -11.26 -1.64
C SER A 81 0.78 -10.10 -0.73
N PRO A 82 -0.53 -9.94 -0.45
CA PRO A 82 -1.02 -8.88 0.42
C PRO A 82 -0.65 -9.16 1.89
N ALA A 83 -0.07 -8.16 2.55
CA ALA A 83 0.23 -8.16 3.98
C ALA A 83 -0.89 -7.51 4.80
N ALA A 84 -1.52 -6.47 4.25
CA ALA A 84 -2.58 -5.72 4.93
C ALA A 84 -3.54 -5.05 3.94
N CYS A 85 -4.79 -4.84 4.35
CA CYS A 85 -5.76 -4.03 3.62
C CYS A 85 -6.62 -3.22 4.59
N GLY A 86 -7.00 -2.00 4.18
CA GLY A 86 -7.82 -1.13 5.03
C GLY A 86 -8.47 -0.01 4.23
N SER A 87 -9.69 0.38 4.62
CA SER A 87 -10.38 1.52 4.03
C SER A 87 -9.90 2.85 4.61
N PHE A 88 -9.92 3.88 3.79
CA PHE A 88 -9.75 5.25 4.25
C PHE A 88 -11.01 5.66 5.01
N ARG A 89 -10.82 6.25 6.18
CA ARG A 89 -11.89 6.85 6.96
C ARG A 89 -11.65 8.35 7.01
N THR A 90 -12.71 9.13 6.85
CA THR A 90 -12.68 10.54 7.21
C THR A 90 -12.46 10.63 8.72
N TRP A 91 -11.37 11.26 9.13
CA TRP A 91 -11.10 11.48 10.56
C TRP A 91 -11.36 12.96 10.85
N GLN A 92 -12.35 13.23 11.70
CA GLN A 92 -12.68 14.60 12.10
C GLN A 92 -11.70 15.04 13.20
N GLY A 93 -10.42 15.19 12.88
CA GLY A 93 -9.39 15.54 13.86
C GLY A 93 -8.16 16.18 13.23
N GLY A 94 -8.14 17.52 13.24
CA GLY A 94 -7.08 18.40 12.74
C GLY A 94 -7.52 19.86 12.83
N LEU A 95 -6.61 20.83 12.76
CA LEU A 95 -6.83 22.27 13.02
C LEU A 95 -7.97 22.90 12.18
N LEU A 96 -8.45 22.21 11.13
CA LEU A 96 -9.58 22.60 10.27
C LEU A 96 -10.61 21.47 10.00
N GLY A 97 -10.52 20.32 10.68
CA GLY A 97 -11.51 19.23 10.59
C GLY A 97 -11.60 18.49 9.24
N LEU A 98 -10.55 18.52 8.41
CA LEU A 98 -10.55 17.96 7.05
C LEU A 98 -9.38 17.00 6.77
N ASP A 99 -8.94 16.23 7.76
CA ASP A 99 -7.89 15.23 7.55
C ASP A 99 -8.50 13.85 7.19
N LEU A 100 -7.96 13.20 6.16
CA LEU A 100 -8.32 11.84 5.76
C LEU A 100 -7.27 10.89 6.33
N GLY A 101 -7.71 9.92 7.12
CA GLY A 101 -6.86 8.88 7.69
C GLY A 101 -7.14 7.52 7.08
N ILE A 102 -6.21 6.58 7.27
CA ILE A 102 -6.42 5.15 6.96
C ILE A 102 -6.43 4.42 8.29
N ASP A 103 -7.49 3.67 8.56
CA ASP A 103 -7.48 2.65 9.60
C ASP A 103 -7.21 1.31 8.92
N VAL A 104 -5.95 0.87 8.98
CA VAL A 104 -5.61 -0.50 8.60
C VAL A 104 -5.89 -1.35 9.82
N GLY A 105 -7.04 -2.01 9.82
CA GLY A 105 -7.40 -3.03 10.80
C GLY A 105 -6.48 -4.23 10.66
N LEU A 106 -5.22 -4.10 11.09
CA LEU A 106 -4.41 -5.25 11.45
C LEU A 106 -5.06 -5.82 12.69
N GLY A 107 -5.89 -6.86 12.52
CA GLY A 107 -6.31 -7.74 13.59
C GLY A 107 -5.10 -8.48 14.16
N LEU A 108 -4.15 -7.75 14.73
CA LEU A 108 -3.19 -8.27 15.68
C LEU A 108 -4.00 -8.52 16.94
N GLY A 109 -4.65 -9.69 16.96
CA GLY A 109 -5.14 -10.29 18.19
C GLY A 109 -4.00 -10.18 19.19
N ARG A 110 -4.21 -9.34 20.21
CA ARG A 110 -3.46 -9.45 21.45
C ARG A 110 -3.57 -10.92 21.86
N ARG A 111 -2.42 -11.57 22.02
CA ARG A 111 -2.36 -12.85 22.72
C ARG A 111 -3.04 -12.73 24.07
#